data_AF-A0A1C6GAS9-F1
#
_entry.id   AF-A0A1C6GAS9-F1
#
_cell.length_a   1.000
_cell.length_b   1.000
_cell.length_c   1.000
_cell.angle_alpha   90.00
_cell.angle_beta   90.00
_cell.angle_gamma   90.00
#
_symmetry.space_group_name_H-M   'P 1'
#
loop_
_entity.id
_entity.type
_entity.pdbx_description
1 polymer ?
#
loop_
_entity_poly.entity_id
_entity_poly.type
_entity_poly.pdbx_seq_one_letter_code
_entity_poly.pdbx_strand_id
1 'polypeptide(L)'
;MKINVYQEISQIIKEADGILIGASNGLSIAEGYNIFADDAWFQKNMGDFREKYGLRCVLQGFSVPMKVEEKWAFVSRLVKAKAMQDEPSEIMKNIYALVKDKEYFVVTSNAEDHFVPAGFEADRVFEMEGKLTQMRCKNRCHDEVYPNQKAVLAMTEEEVNGRVPKELLPKCPKCGGDMEVNWGEMSSFTETKNWKEKAARYQEFIQNLHGKKLVILEFGIGWRNQMIKAPFSGMMHRFSTRNEHWGYVATFLNTTQNAPIREPYLNLDRILQGKDFHILTTNQDTQFVKIYPEEKVSEIQGDHRFFQCSQCCQDETWDAVQPVADMIAAMGEGTMVPDELIPRCPHCGAEMFPWVRGYGNFLQGKKYEEEYEKISKYIQKNKDRKILLIELGVGRMTPMFIQEPFWELTNSLKDAYYISVNSEYQFLPEFIEDKGIAILEDIGTVLKDVRKAKEESAFV
;
A
#
# COMPACT_ATOMS: atom_id res chain seq x y z
N MET A 1 -1.29 38.24 -19.02
CA MET A 1 -2.17 37.49 -18.08
C MET A 1 -1.39 36.30 -17.59
N LYS A 2 -1.26 36.09 -16.26
CA LYS A 2 -0.75 34.81 -15.76
C LYS A 2 -1.71 33.72 -16.24
N ILE A 3 -1.20 32.78 -17.03
CA ILE A 3 -1.90 31.52 -17.33
C ILE A 3 -2.29 30.93 -15.97
N ASN A 4 -3.57 30.63 -15.77
CA ASN A 4 -3.96 29.96 -14.53
C ASN A 4 -3.53 28.49 -14.61
N VAL A 5 -3.34 27.86 -13.46
CA VAL A 5 -2.82 26.48 -13.37
C VAL A 5 -3.60 25.47 -14.23
N TYR A 6 -4.90 25.67 -14.44
CA TYR A 6 -5.73 24.78 -15.26
C TYR A 6 -5.44 24.92 -16.77
N GLN A 7 -5.15 26.14 -17.22
CA GLN A 7 -4.73 26.38 -18.61
C GLN A 7 -3.35 25.77 -18.87
N GLU A 8 -2.46 25.81 -17.88
CA GLU A 8 -1.15 25.15 -17.93
C GLU A 8 -1.29 23.63 -18.01
N ILE A 9 -2.12 23.02 -17.15
CA ILE A 9 -2.42 21.58 -17.19
C ILE A 9 -2.99 21.17 -18.55
N SER A 10 -3.96 21.94 -19.07
CA SER A 10 -4.57 21.68 -20.38
C SER A 10 -3.53 21.73 -21.50
N GLN A 11 -2.59 22.68 -21.45
CA GLN A 11 -1.51 22.78 -22.43
C GLN A 11 -0.53 21.61 -22.31
N ILE A 12 -0.16 21.20 -21.09
CA ILE A 12 0.71 20.04 -20.84
C ILE A 12 0.08 18.76 -21.42
N ILE A 13 -1.20 18.50 -21.14
CA ILE A 13 -1.94 17.36 -21.69
C ILE A 13 -2.00 17.43 -23.23
N LYS A 14 -2.24 18.63 -23.78
CA LYS A 14 -2.29 18.83 -25.23
C LYS A 14 -0.94 18.58 -25.91
N GLU A 15 0.17 18.95 -25.28
CA GLU A 15 1.52 18.73 -25.81
C GLU A 15 2.07 17.33 -25.57
N ALA A 16 1.43 16.53 -24.73
CA ALA A 16 1.86 15.18 -24.43
C ALA A 16 1.78 14.28 -25.66
N ASP A 17 2.83 13.48 -25.85
CA ASP A 17 2.88 12.39 -26.83
C ASP A 17 2.10 11.16 -26.33
N GLY A 18 2.00 11.00 -25.01
CA GLY A 18 1.12 10.01 -24.39
C GLY A 18 0.79 10.31 -22.92
N ILE A 19 -0.22 9.62 -22.41
CA ILE A 19 -0.77 9.83 -21.06
C ILE A 19 -0.86 8.50 -20.31
N LEU A 20 -0.15 8.42 -19.18
CA LEU A 20 -0.28 7.31 -18.24
C LEU A 20 -1.22 7.71 -17.11
N ILE A 21 -2.28 6.95 -16.91
CA ILE A 21 -3.27 7.20 -15.86
C ILE A 21 -3.06 6.18 -14.75
N GLY A 22 -2.85 6.69 -13.55
CA GLY A 22 -2.91 5.90 -12.33
C GLY A 22 -4.19 6.19 -11.58
N ALA A 23 -4.90 5.15 -11.14
CA ALA A 23 -6.10 5.32 -10.33
C ALA A 23 -6.20 4.33 -9.18
N SER A 24 -6.59 4.83 -8.01
CA SER A 24 -6.91 4.02 -6.83
C SER A 24 -8.22 4.49 -6.19
N ASN A 25 -8.50 4.00 -4.98
CA ASN A 25 -9.77 4.19 -4.30
C ASN A 25 -10.16 5.66 -4.09
N GLY A 26 -9.21 6.61 -4.07
CA GLY A 26 -9.56 8.02 -4.01
C GLY A 26 -10.35 8.52 -5.24
N LEU A 27 -10.18 7.88 -6.41
CA LEU A 27 -11.04 8.12 -7.58
C LEU A 27 -12.46 7.62 -7.30
N SER A 28 -12.61 6.40 -6.79
CA SER A 28 -13.91 5.82 -6.43
C SER A 28 -14.61 6.66 -5.34
N ILE A 29 -13.85 7.21 -4.38
CA ILE A 29 -14.37 8.13 -3.34
C ILE A 29 -14.92 9.41 -3.96
N ALA A 30 -14.23 9.98 -4.95
CA ALA A 30 -14.71 11.16 -5.68
C ALA A 30 -16.01 10.85 -6.44
N GLU A 31 -16.22 9.61 -6.87
CA GLU A 31 -17.46 9.11 -7.47
C GLU A 31 -18.54 8.71 -6.44
N GLY A 32 -18.31 8.96 -5.14
CA GLY A 32 -19.27 8.66 -4.08
C GLY A 32 -19.29 7.19 -3.65
N TYR A 33 -18.15 6.50 -3.75
CA TYR A 33 -17.97 5.15 -3.24
C TYR A 33 -16.69 5.01 -2.42
N ASN A 34 -16.84 4.77 -1.11
CA ASN A 34 -15.71 4.57 -0.21
C ASN A 34 -15.71 3.14 0.37
N ILE A 35 -14.80 2.30 -0.12
CA ILE A 35 -14.66 0.92 0.34
C ILE A 35 -14.17 0.79 1.80
N PHE A 36 -13.63 1.88 2.37
CA PHE A 36 -13.02 1.90 3.71
C PHE A 36 -13.90 2.52 4.80
N ALA A 37 -15.05 3.09 4.45
CA ALA A 37 -15.88 3.85 5.38
C ALA A 37 -17.17 3.13 5.79
N ASP A 38 -17.62 3.40 7.01
CA ASP A 38 -18.96 3.08 7.51
C ASP A 38 -19.94 4.19 7.11
N ASP A 39 -20.00 4.50 5.82
CA ASP A 39 -20.77 5.63 5.31
C ASP A 39 -22.27 5.30 5.14
N ALA A 40 -23.07 6.32 4.81
CA ALA A 40 -24.50 6.16 4.62
C ALA A 40 -24.85 5.14 3.52
N TRP A 41 -23.98 4.99 2.50
CA TRP A 41 -24.20 3.99 1.47
C TRP A 41 -23.97 2.58 2.01
N PHE A 42 -22.88 2.35 2.75
CA PHE A 42 -22.59 1.06 3.36
C PHE A 42 -23.66 0.65 4.38
N GLN A 43 -24.05 1.56 5.26
CA GLN A 43 -25.11 1.34 6.25
C GLN A 43 -26.45 0.97 5.59
N LYS A 44 -26.80 1.65 4.49
CA LYS A 44 -28.05 1.40 3.77
C LYS A 44 -28.05 0.07 3.01
N ASN A 45 -26.95 -0.28 2.33
CA ASN A 45 -26.92 -1.41 1.39
C ASN A 45 -26.39 -2.71 2.02
N MET A 46 -25.65 -2.61 3.11
CA MET A 46 -24.97 -3.73 3.79
C MET A 46 -25.24 -3.75 5.30
N GLY A 47 -26.28 -3.05 5.77
CA GLY A 47 -26.59 -2.89 7.20
C GLY A 47 -26.82 -4.20 7.96
N ASP A 48 -27.43 -5.19 7.31
CA ASP A 48 -27.61 -6.54 7.85
C ASP A 48 -26.27 -7.28 8.04
N PHE A 49 -25.37 -7.21 7.05
CA PHE A 49 -24.01 -7.76 7.19
C PHE A 49 -23.19 -6.98 8.23
N ARG A 50 -23.36 -5.65 8.28
CA ARG A 50 -22.75 -4.76 9.26
C ARG A 50 -23.10 -5.17 10.68
N GLU A 51 -24.38 -5.36 10.97
CA GLU A 51 -24.86 -5.79 12.29
C GLU A 51 -24.42 -7.22 12.61
N LYS A 52 -24.60 -8.15 11.67
CA LYS A 52 -24.35 -9.58 11.90
C LYS A 52 -22.87 -9.94 12.07
N TYR A 53 -21.98 -9.30 11.33
CA TYR A 53 -20.53 -9.60 11.34
C TYR A 53 -19.68 -8.50 11.96
N GLY A 54 -20.30 -7.43 12.49
CA GLY A 54 -19.57 -6.30 13.06
C GLY A 54 -18.77 -5.50 12.03
N LEU A 55 -19.15 -5.55 10.74
CA LEU A 55 -18.44 -4.84 9.70
C LEU A 55 -18.53 -3.33 9.94
N ARG A 56 -17.52 -2.60 9.46
CA ARG A 56 -17.44 -1.14 9.47
C ARG A 56 -17.07 -0.55 8.12
N CYS A 57 -16.86 -1.40 7.11
CA CYS A 57 -16.70 -0.98 5.73
C CYS A 57 -16.83 -2.18 4.79
N VAL A 58 -16.90 -1.92 3.49
CA VAL A 58 -17.01 -2.96 2.46
C VAL A 58 -15.79 -3.87 2.45
N LEU A 59 -14.59 -3.32 2.61
CA LEU A 59 -13.34 -4.08 2.55
C LEU A 59 -13.32 -5.22 3.58
N GLN A 60 -13.81 -4.97 4.80
CA GLN A 60 -13.88 -6.00 5.84
C GLN A 60 -14.76 -7.19 5.45
N GLY A 61 -15.83 -6.94 4.68
CA GLY A 61 -16.70 -8.00 4.17
C GLY A 61 -15.98 -8.98 3.25
N PHE A 62 -14.83 -8.62 2.68
CA PHE A 62 -13.98 -9.53 1.91
C PHE A 62 -13.08 -10.41 2.78
N SER A 63 -12.65 -9.93 3.95
CA SER A 63 -11.71 -10.65 4.82
C SER A 63 -12.39 -11.47 5.92
N VAL A 64 -13.59 -11.07 6.36
CA VAL A 64 -14.32 -11.79 7.42
C VAL A 64 -14.79 -13.17 6.90
N PRO A 65 -14.56 -14.25 7.66
CA PRO A 65 -15.09 -15.57 7.32
C PRO A 65 -16.63 -15.58 7.33
N MET A 66 -17.22 -15.96 6.20
CA MET A 66 -18.67 -16.10 6.02
C MET A 66 -18.99 -17.46 5.38
N LYS A 67 -20.22 -17.96 5.55
CA LYS A 67 -20.66 -19.11 4.75
C LYS A 67 -20.72 -18.70 3.28
N VAL A 68 -20.54 -19.67 2.38
CA VAL A 68 -20.43 -19.39 0.94
C VAL A 68 -21.67 -18.67 0.39
N GLU A 69 -22.86 -19.02 0.87
CA GLU A 69 -24.13 -18.37 0.50
C GLU A 69 -24.20 -16.91 0.96
N GLU A 70 -23.65 -16.62 2.14
CA GLU A 70 -23.62 -15.27 2.72
C GLU A 70 -22.57 -14.42 2.02
N LYS A 71 -21.42 -15.04 1.69
CA LYS A 71 -20.36 -14.38 0.94
C LYS A 71 -20.84 -13.96 -0.45
N TRP A 72 -21.51 -14.84 -1.17
CA TRP A 72 -22.06 -14.52 -2.49
C TRP A 72 -23.23 -13.54 -2.43
N ALA A 73 -24.04 -13.54 -1.37
CA ALA A 73 -25.02 -12.48 -1.12
C ALA A 73 -24.34 -11.11 -0.95
N PHE A 74 -23.32 -11.01 -0.08
CA PHE A 74 -22.56 -9.78 0.13
C PHE A 74 -21.92 -9.27 -1.18
N VAL A 75 -21.21 -10.16 -1.88
CA VAL A 75 -20.52 -9.83 -3.13
C VAL A 75 -21.49 -9.45 -4.24
N SER A 76 -22.58 -10.19 -4.45
CA SER A 76 -23.54 -9.90 -5.52
C SER A 76 -24.23 -8.54 -5.32
N ARG A 77 -24.61 -8.19 -4.09
CA ARG A 77 -25.12 -6.84 -3.77
C ARG A 77 -24.11 -5.75 -4.12
N LEU A 78 -22.85 -5.92 -3.73
CA LEU A 78 -21.79 -4.95 -4.01
C LEU A 78 -21.56 -4.78 -5.51
N VAL A 79 -21.37 -5.91 -6.23
CA VAL A 79 -21.09 -5.91 -7.66
C VAL A 79 -22.23 -5.23 -8.42
N LYS A 80 -23.49 -5.59 -8.13
CA LYS A 80 -24.66 -4.96 -8.74
C LYS A 80 -24.72 -3.46 -8.50
N ALA A 81 -24.41 -3.01 -7.28
CA ALA A 81 -24.58 -1.62 -6.90
C ALA A 81 -23.41 -0.70 -7.31
N LYS A 82 -22.18 -1.24 -7.46
CA LYS A 82 -20.97 -0.42 -7.66
C LYS A 82 -20.13 -0.78 -8.88
N ALA A 83 -20.20 -2.02 -9.36
CA ALA A 83 -19.40 -2.46 -10.50
C ALA A 83 -20.22 -2.63 -11.79
N MET A 84 -21.54 -2.83 -11.69
CA MET A 84 -22.46 -2.86 -12.83
C MET A 84 -23.12 -1.50 -13.00
N GLN A 85 -22.45 -0.59 -13.69
CA GLN A 85 -23.01 0.72 -14.00
C GLN A 85 -23.68 0.68 -15.37
N ASP A 86 -24.94 1.13 -15.44
CA ASP A 86 -25.63 1.32 -16.72
C ASP A 86 -25.02 2.47 -17.53
N GLU A 87 -24.53 3.50 -16.82
CA GLU A 87 -23.91 4.70 -17.39
C GLU A 87 -22.69 5.13 -16.55
N PRO A 88 -21.59 5.56 -17.18
CA PRO A 88 -20.41 6.05 -16.47
C PRO A 88 -20.70 7.40 -15.79
N SER A 89 -20.01 7.65 -14.66
CA SER A 89 -20.12 8.92 -13.95
C SER A 89 -19.61 10.10 -14.78
N GLU A 90 -20.04 11.32 -14.40
CA GLU A 90 -19.55 12.55 -15.03
C GLU A 90 -18.03 12.73 -14.85
N ILE A 91 -17.47 12.25 -13.73
CA ILE A 91 -16.03 12.25 -13.48
C ILE A 91 -15.32 11.39 -14.53
N MET A 92 -15.80 10.17 -14.75
CA MET A 92 -15.18 9.25 -15.72
C MET A 92 -15.37 9.72 -17.16
N LYS A 93 -16.55 10.27 -17.51
CA LYS A 93 -16.79 10.93 -18.80
C LYS A 93 -15.78 12.06 -19.07
N ASN A 94 -15.53 12.89 -18.06
CA ASN A 94 -14.55 13.99 -18.15
C ASN A 94 -13.12 13.48 -18.27
N ILE A 95 -12.72 12.47 -17.47
CA ILE A 95 -11.38 11.87 -17.56
C ILE A 95 -11.17 11.25 -18.95
N TYR A 96 -12.15 10.52 -19.48
CA TYR A 96 -12.06 9.97 -20.85
C TYR A 96 -11.97 11.08 -21.90
N ALA A 97 -12.79 12.12 -21.81
CA ALA A 97 -12.78 13.24 -22.74
C ALA A 97 -11.42 13.96 -22.81
N LEU A 98 -10.65 13.97 -21.71
CA LEU A 98 -9.31 14.55 -21.67
C LEU A 98 -8.26 13.73 -22.43
N VAL A 99 -8.46 12.42 -22.58
CA VAL A 99 -7.40 11.50 -23.04
C VAL A 99 -7.76 10.69 -24.29
N LYS A 100 -9.03 10.64 -24.69
CA LYS A 100 -9.52 9.79 -25.79
C LYS A 100 -8.81 9.98 -27.14
N ASP A 101 -8.29 11.19 -27.40
CA ASP A 101 -7.61 11.55 -28.65
C ASP A 101 -6.07 11.46 -28.51
N LYS A 102 -5.57 10.82 -27.45
CA LYS A 102 -4.15 10.66 -27.12
C LYS A 102 -3.79 9.17 -27.03
N GLU A 103 -2.50 8.88 -27.15
CA GLU A 103 -2.00 7.56 -26.77
C GLU A 103 -2.05 7.46 -25.24
N TYR A 104 -2.88 6.56 -24.71
CA TYR A 104 -3.07 6.43 -23.26
C TYR A 104 -2.97 4.98 -22.78
N PHE A 105 -2.65 4.84 -21.49
CA PHE A 105 -2.72 3.58 -20.77
C PHE A 105 -3.16 3.83 -19.33
N VAL A 106 -3.99 2.95 -18.77
CA VAL A 106 -4.49 3.04 -17.39
C VAL A 106 -3.90 1.91 -16.57
N VAL A 107 -3.37 2.23 -15.39
CA VAL A 107 -2.96 1.27 -14.36
C VAL A 107 -3.79 1.56 -13.11
N THR A 108 -4.51 0.57 -12.61
CA THR A 108 -5.42 0.76 -11.49
C THR A 108 -5.42 -0.41 -10.51
N SER A 109 -5.60 -0.09 -9.23
CA SER A 109 -5.93 -1.06 -8.17
C SER A 109 -7.44 -1.14 -7.94
N ASN A 110 -8.25 -0.31 -8.60
CA ASN A 110 -9.70 -0.35 -8.43
C ASN A 110 -10.24 -1.61 -9.11
N ALA A 111 -11.28 -2.16 -8.50
CA ALA A 111 -11.93 -3.36 -8.98
C ALA A 111 -13.34 -3.07 -9.52
N GLU A 112 -13.84 -1.85 -9.32
CA GLU A 112 -15.03 -1.32 -9.96
C GLU A 112 -14.76 -1.13 -11.45
N ASP A 113 -15.60 -1.68 -12.31
CA ASP A 113 -15.41 -1.66 -13.76
C ASP A 113 -15.87 -0.31 -14.34
N HIS A 114 -15.24 0.80 -13.95
CA HIS A 114 -15.67 2.16 -14.30
C HIS A 114 -14.94 2.80 -15.49
N PHE A 115 -13.76 2.30 -15.87
CA PHE A 115 -13.03 2.80 -17.05
C PHE A 115 -13.69 2.35 -18.35
N VAL A 116 -13.94 1.05 -18.50
CA VAL A 116 -14.46 0.50 -19.76
C VAL A 116 -15.84 1.08 -20.11
N PRO A 117 -16.80 1.20 -19.18
CA PRO A 117 -18.08 1.87 -19.47
C PRO A 117 -17.93 3.34 -19.87
N ALA A 118 -16.88 4.03 -19.43
CA ALA A 118 -16.59 5.41 -19.79
C ALA A 118 -16.01 5.59 -21.21
N GLY A 119 -15.66 4.49 -21.89
CA GLY A 119 -15.13 4.48 -23.25
C GLY A 119 -13.67 4.08 -23.36
N PHE A 120 -13.00 3.75 -22.24
CA PHE A 120 -11.63 3.24 -22.28
C PHE A 120 -11.57 1.84 -22.90
N GLU A 121 -10.59 1.60 -23.76
CA GLU A 121 -10.37 0.28 -24.34
C GLU A 121 -9.91 -0.71 -23.26
N ALA A 122 -10.60 -1.86 -23.13
CA ALA A 122 -10.32 -2.84 -22.08
C ALA A 122 -8.88 -3.38 -22.10
N ASP A 123 -8.22 -3.37 -23.26
CA ASP A 123 -6.84 -3.80 -23.43
C ASP A 123 -5.80 -2.76 -22.97
N ARG A 124 -6.23 -1.50 -22.82
CA ARG A 124 -5.43 -0.36 -22.31
C ARG A 124 -5.68 -0.06 -20.83
N VAL A 125 -6.53 -0.85 -20.17
CA VAL A 125 -6.77 -0.75 -18.73
C VAL A 125 -6.15 -1.95 -18.04
N PHE A 126 -5.24 -1.71 -17.11
CA PHE A 126 -4.57 -2.75 -16.35
C PHE A 126 -5.01 -2.73 -14.88
N GLU A 127 -5.94 -3.62 -14.57
CA GLU A 127 -6.50 -3.81 -13.24
C GLU A 127 -5.65 -4.83 -12.46
N MET A 128 -4.73 -4.31 -11.65
CA MET A 128 -3.68 -5.13 -11.02
C MET A 128 -4.21 -6.10 -9.95
N GLU A 129 -5.39 -5.82 -9.40
CA GLU A 129 -6.06 -6.59 -8.35
C GLU A 129 -7.31 -7.32 -8.86
N GLY A 130 -7.49 -7.38 -10.19
CA GLY A 130 -8.64 -8.01 -10.82
C GLY A 130 -9.88 -7.12 -10.93
N LYS A 131 -11.03 -7.72 -11.23
CA LYS A 131 -12.32 -7.05 -11.49
C LYS A 131 -13.47 -7.70 -10.75
N LEU A 132 -14.33 -6.88 -10.15
CA LEU A 132 -15.55 -7.34 -9.49
C LEU A 132 -16.61 -7.89 -10.45
N THR A 133 -16.59 -7.50 -11.74
CA THR A 133 -17.50 -8.02 -12.79
C THR A 133 -17.09 -9.38 -13.35
N GLN A 134 -16.05 -9.99 -12.76
CA GLN A 134 -15.52 -11.29 -13.17
C GLN A 134 -15.45 -12.27 -11.98
N MET A 135 -15.33 -13.55 -12.30
CA MET A 135 -15.14 -14.63 -11.34
C MET A 135 -14.08 -15.62 -11.84
N ARG A 136 -13.41 -16.30 -10.91
CA ARG A 136 -12.36 -17.28 -11.17
C ARG A 136 -12.55 -18.54 -10.34
N CYS A 137 -11.94 -19.64 -10.78
CA CYS A 137 -11.96 -20.89 -10.03
C CYS A 137 -11.23 -20.71 -8.68
N LYS A 138 -11.91 -21.01 -7.57
CA LYS A 138 -11.32 -20.94 -6.22
C LYS A 138 -10.13 -21.90 -6.05
N ASN A 139 -10.21 -23.07 -6.68
CA ASN A 139 -9.14 -24.08 -6.66
C ASN A 139 -7.98 -23.76 -7.59
N ARG A 140 -8.05 -22.66 -8.37
CA ARG A 140 -7.02 -22.27 -9.35
C ARG A 140 -6.62 -23.40 -10.31
N CYS A 141 -7.58 -24.22 -10.75
CA CYS A 141 -7.26 -25.31 -11.68
C CYS A 141 -6.84 -24.83 -13.08
N HIS A 142 -7.06 -23.54 -13.38
CA HIS A 142 -6.64 -22.85 -14.59
C HIS A 142 -6.79 -21.33 -14.40
N ASP A 143 -6.24 -20.55 -15.33
CA ASP A 143 -6.14 -19.08 -15.25
C ASP A 143 -7.26 -18.31 -15.97
N GLU A 144 -8.31 -18.97 -16.44
CA GLU A 144 -9.41 -18.26 -17.12
C GLU A 144 -10.32 -17.58 -16.10
N VAL A 145 -10.74 -16.37 -16.47
CA VAL A 145 -11.76 -15.59 -15.76
C VAL A 145 -13.06 -15.62 -16.56
N TYR A 146 -14.18 -15.53 -15.87
CA TYR A 146 -15.52 -15.60 -16.46
C TYR A 146 -16.31 -14.36 -16.07
N PRO A 147 -17.10 -13.76 -16.99
CA PRO A 147 -18.01 -12.69 -16.62
C PRO A 147 -19.05 -13.23 -15.62
N ASN A 148 -19.34 -12.46 -14.58
CA ASN A 148 -20.26 -12.91 -13.52
C ASN A 148 -21.64 -12.26 -13.58
N GLN A 149 -21.94 -11.45 -14.61
CA GLN A 149 -23.12 -10.59 -14.63
C GLN A 149 -24.44 -11.33 -14.43
N LYS A 150 -24.65 -12.39 -15.21
CA LYS A 150 -25.87 -13.22 -15.11
C LYS A 150 -26.02 -13.87 -13.74
N ALA A 151 -24.91 -14.36 -13.17
CA ALA A 151 -24.91 -15.02 -11.86
C ALA A 151 -25.22 -14.02 -10.75
N VAL A 152 -24.60 -12.83 -10.77
CA VAL A 152 -24.85 -11.77 -9.80
C VAL A 152 -26.29 -11.28 -9.85
N LEU A 153 -26.86 -11.04 -11.04
CA LEU A 153 -28.26 -10.61 -11.16
C LEU A 153 -29.22 -11.64 -10.57
N ALA A 154 -29.08 -12.91 -10.95
CA ALA A 154 -29.90 -14.01 -10.41
C ALA A 154 -29.76 -14.13 -8.88
N MET A 155 -28.53 -14.04 -8.36
CA MET A 155 -28.30 -14.04 -6.91
C MET A 155 -29.02 -12.89 -6.22
N THR A 156 -28.93 -11.66 -6.75
CA THR A 156 -29.60 -10.50 -6.11
C THR A 156 -31.12 -10.54 -6.18
N GLU A 157 -31.71 -11.27 -7.13
CA GLU A 157 -33.16 -11.43 -7.24
C GLU A 157 -33.71 -12.46 -6.25
N GLU A 158 -32.93 -13.52 -5.99
CA GLU A 158 -33.33 -14.68 -5.17
C GLU A 158 -32.75 -14.64 -3.75
N GLU A 159 -31.99 -13.58 -3.42
CA GLU A 159 -31.37 -13.42 -2.11
C GLU A 159 -32.40 -13.09 -1.02
N VAL A 160 -32.37 -13.86 0.07
CA VAL A 160 -33.27 -13.68 1.21
C VAL A 160 -32.46 -13.68 2.50
N ASN A 161 -32.59 -12.60 3.28
CA ASN A 161 -31.91 -12.41 4.58
C ASN A 161 -30.38 -12.59 4.50
N GLY A 162 -29.75 -12.03 3.46
CA GLY A 162 -28.30 -12.04 3.29
C GLY A 162 -27.75 -13.40 2.87
N ARG A 163 -28.55 -14.25 2.21
CA ARG A 163 -28.14 -15.59 1.74
C ARG A 163 -28.70 -15.87 0.35
N VAL A 164 -27.84 -16.35 -0.55
CA VAL A 164 -28.27 -16.84 -1.87
C VAL A 164 -28.62 -18.33 -1.82
N PRO A 165 -29.58 -18.82 -2.64
CA PRO A 165 -29.82 -20.25 -2.82
C PRO A 165 -28.57 -21.00 -3.31
N LYS A 166 -28.42 -22.26 -2.88
CA LYS A 166 -27.20 -23.06 -3.15
C LYS A 166 -27.04 -23.40 -4.63
N GLU A 167 -28.15 -23.55 -5.33
CA GLU A 167 -28.26 -23.82 -6.76
C GLU A 167 -27.74 -22.67 -7.62
N LEU A 168 -27.69 -21.44 -7.08
CA LEU A 168 -27.12 -20.28 -7.77
C LEU A 168 -25.62 -20.12 -7.54
N LEU A 169 -25.02 -20.91 -6.64
CA LEU A 169 -23.59 -20.83 -6.36
C LEU A 169 -22.77 -21.24 -7.60
N PRO A 170 -21.90 -20.37 -8.13
CA PRO A 170 -21.22 -20.60 -9.38
C PRO A 170 -20.18 -21.70 -9.22
N LYS A 171 -20.16 -22.62 -10.20
CA LYS A 171 -19.23 -23.74 -10.26
C LYS A 171 -18.28 -23.58 -11.43
N CYS A 172 -17.04 -24.01 -11.21
CA CYS A 172 -16.01 -24.01 -12.23
C CYS A 172 -16.42 -24.96 -13.37
N PRO A 173 -16.45 -24.50 -14.64
CA PRO A 173 -16.86 -25.34 -15.76
C PRO A 173 -15.83 -26.44 -16.08
N LYS A 174 -14.61 -26.36 -15.54
CA LYS A 174 -13.54 -27.34 -15.77
C LYS A 174 -13.45 -28.41 -14.68
N CYS A 175 -13.45 -28.02 -13.41
CA CYS A 175 -13.24 -28.96 -12.30
C CYS A 175 -14.47 -29.18 -11.41
N GLY A 176 -15.57 -28.44 -11.63
CA GLY A 176 -16.77 -28.49 -10.79
C GLY A 176 -16.62 -27.88 -9.39
N GLY A 177 -15.44 -27.38 -9.04
CA GLY A 177 -15.18 -26.69 -7.77
C GLY A 177 -15.88 -25.34 -7.65
N ASP A 178 -15.82 -24.73 -6.47
CA ASP A 178 -16.41 -23.42 -6.23
C ASP A 178 -15.71 -22.32 -7.04
N MET A 179 -16.50 -21.34 -7.47
CA MET A 179 -15.98 -20.08 -8.00
C MET A 179 -15.91 -19.03 -6.89
N GLU A 180 -15.07 -18.02 -7.11
CA GLU A 180 -15.00 -16.80 -6.30
C GLU A 180 -14.93 -15.58 -7.22
N VAL A 181 -15.21 -14.38 -6.69
CA VAL A 181 -15.01 -13.13 -7.42
C VAL A 181 -13.54 -12.94 -7.80
N ASN A 182 -13.29 -12.36 -8.97
CA ASN A 182 -11.96 -12.14 -9.49
C ASN A 182 -11.31 -10.88 -8.86
N TRP A 183 -11.17 -10.87 -7.54
CA TRP A 183 -10.56 -9.77 -6.80
C TRP A 183 -9.72 -10.28 -5.63
N GLY A 184 -8.64 -9.58 -5.28
CA GLY A 184 -7.80 -9.90 -4.12
C GLY A 184 -6.41 -9.26 -4.19
N GLU A 185 -5.47 -9.77 -3.41
CA GLU A 185 -4.09 -9.30 -3.42
C GLU A 185 -3.42 -9.51 -4.78
N MET A 186 -2.60 -8.54 -5.22
CA MET A 186 -1.89 -8.56 -6.50
C MET A 186 -1.09 -9.85 -6.73
N SER A 187 -0.45 -10.40 -5.69
CA SER A 187 0.31 -11.66 -5.73
C SER A 187 -0.52 -12.85 -6.24
N SER A 188 -1.84 -12.81 -6.07
CA SER A 188 -2.76 -13.84 -6.58
C SER A 188 -3.01 -13.75 -8.09
N PHE A 189 -2.51 -12.70 -8.76
CA PHE A 189 -2.75 -12.43 -10.18
C PHE A 189 -1.48 -12.45 -11.04
N THR A 190 -0.30 -12.16 -10.47
CA THR A 190 0.95 -11.97 -11.23
C THR A 190 1.30 -13.13 -12.15
N GLU A 191 0.89 -14.34 -11.79
CA GLU A 191 1.16 -15.55 -12.59
C GLU A 191 0.13 -15.80 -13.70
N THR A 192 -1.04 -15.16 -13.64
CA THR A 192 -2.13 -15.39 -14.59
C THR A 192 -1.79 -14.83 -15.98
N LYS A 193 -2.25 -15.54 -17.01
CA LYS A 193 -2.05 -15.14 -18.42
C LYS A 193 -2.51 -13.71 -18.71
N ASN A 194 -3.74 -13.35 -18.32
CA ASN A 194 -4.31 -12.03 -18.57
C ASN A 194 -3.51 -10.90 -17.88
N TRP A 195 -3.06 -11.13 -16.64
CA TRP A 195 -2.24 -10.15 -15.93
C TRP A 195 -0.89 -9.95 -16.63
N LYS A 196 -0.22 -11.04 -17.03
CA LYS A 196 1.05 -10.98 -17.78
C LYS A 196 0.91 -10.27 -19.12
N GLU A 197 -0.19 -10.50 -19.85
CA GLU A 197 -0.49 -9.82 -21.12
C GLU A 197 -0.71 -8.32 -20.92
N LYS A 198 -1.52 -7.91 -19.93
CA LYS A 198 -1.74 -6.49 -19.63
C LYS A 198 -0.48 -5.81 -19.11
N ALA A 199 0.31 -6.50 -18.28
CA ALA A 199 1.63 -6.01 -17.85
C ALA A 199 2.58 -5.83 -19.04
N ALA A 200 2.58 -6.75 -20.01
CA ALA A 200 3.39 -6.61 -21.23
C ALA A 200 2.97 -5.39 -22.06
N ARG A 201 1.67 -5.16 -22.25
CA ARG A 201 1.15 -3.98 -22.95
C ARG A 201 1.48 -2.68 -22.24
N TYR A 202 1.40 -2.66 -20.91
CA TYR A 202 1.86 -1.52 -20.11
C TYR A 202 3.35 -1.23 -20.38
N GLN A 203 4.20 -2.26 -20.36
CA GLN A 203 5.63 -2.09 -20.63
C GLN A 203 5.89 -1.62 -22.06
N GLU A 204 5.18 -2.17 -23.05
CA GLU A 204 5.26 -1.74 -24.44
C GLU A 204 4.85 -0.26 -24.60
N PHE A 205 3.76 0.16 -23.95
CA PHE A 205 3.34 1.56 -23.92
C PHE A 205 4.43 2.48 -23.38
N ILE A 206 5.06 2.12 -22.25
CA ILE A 206 6.16 2.90 -21.67
C ILE A 206 7.38 2.94 -22.61
N GLN A 207 7.75 1.81 -23.20
CA GLN A 207 8.88 1.73 -24.14
C GLN A 207 8.64 2.56 -25.40
N ASN A 208 7.43 2.54 -25.96
CA ASN A 208 7.06 3.31 -27.15
C ASN A 208 7.06 4.83 -26.92
N LEU A 209 6.96 5.25 -25.66
CA LEU A 209 7.02 6.65 -25.24
C LEU A 209 8.38 7.05 -24.66
N HIS A 210 9.38 6.15 -24.67
CA HIS A 210 10.73 6.47 -24.24
C HIS A 210 11.31 7.63 -25.07
N GLY A 211 11.82 8.67 -24.39
CA GLY A 211 12.34 9.89 -25.02
C GLY A 211 11.26 10.85 -25.55
N LYS A 212 9.97 10.58 -25.30
CA LYS A 212 8.83 11.45 -25.66
C LYS A 212 8.22 12.14 -24.45
N LYS A 213 7.35 13.12 -24.67
CA LYS A 213 6.61 13.82 -23.60
C LYS A 213 5.50 12.93 -23.04
N LEU A 214 5.77 12.26 -21.94
CA LEU A 214 4.78 11.49 -21.17
C LEU A 214 4.20 12.35 -20.04
N VAL A 215 2.88 12.42 -19.95
CA VAL A 215 2.17 12.99 -18.80
C VAL A 215 1.61 11.87 -17.95
N ILE A 216 1.83 11.94 -16.63
CA ILE A 216 1.26 10.99 -15.66
C ILE A 216 0.13 11.70 -14.90
N LEU A 217 -1.08 11.14 -14.98
CA LEU A 217 -2.25 11.62 -14.23
C LEU A 217 -2.54 10.65 -13.10
N GLU A 218 -2.46 11.12 -11.86
CA GLU A 218 -2.73 10.31 -10.68
C GLU A 218 -4.07 10.71 -10.03
N PHE A 219 -5.01 9.77 -9.97
CA PHE A 219 -6.32 9.98 -9.36
C PHE A 219 -6.46 9.15 -8.09
N GLY A 220 -6.46 9.84 -6.95
CA GLY A 220 -6.78 9.21 -5.67
C GLY A 220 -5.76 8.19 -5.16
N ILE A 221 -4.50 8.32 -5.60
CA ILE A 221 -3.40 7.45 -5.18
C ILE A 221 -2.72 8.09 -3.98
N GLY A 222 -2.97 7.55 -2.78
CA GLY A 222 -2.24 7.96 -1.59
C GLY A 222 -0.74 7.67 -1.74
N TRP A 223 0.12 8.48 -1.11
CA TRP A 223 1.58 8.30 -1.15
C TRP A 223 2.04 6.91 -0.64
N ARG A 224 1.19 6.25 0.17
CA ARG A 224 1.38 4.89 0.70
C ARG A 224 1.00 3.78 -0.26
N ASN A 225 0.24 4.06 -1.33
CA ASN A 225 -0.14 3.04 -2.31
C ASN A 225 1.03 2.78 -3.26
N GLN A 226 2.03 2.06 -2.73
CA GLN A 226 3.20 1.62 -3.48
C GLN A 226 2.83 0.71 -4.65
N MET A 227 1.66 0.06 -4.67
CA MET A 227 1.27 -0.80 -5.79
C MET A 227 1.12 -0.02 -7.10
N ILE A 228 0.61 1.22 -7.03
CA ILE A 228 0.51 2.10 -8.19
C ILE A 228 1.69 3.10 -8.24
N LYS A 229 2.22 3.52 -7.09
CA LYS A 229 3.40 4.41 -7.04
C LYS A 229 4.70 3.72 -7.50
N ALA A 230 4.90 2.43 -7.24
CA ALA A 230 6.07 1.65 -7.66
C ALA A 230 6.25 1.55 -9.19
N PRO A 231 5.19 1.30 -9.99
CA PRO A 231 5.29 1.36 -11.45
C PRO A 231 5.56 2.78 -11.96
N PHE A 232 5.16 3.83 -11.24
CA PHE A 232 5.46 5.22 -11.59
C PHE A 232 6.81 5.71 -11.06
N SER A 233 7.36 5.07 -10.02
CA SER A 233 8.64 5.42 -9.41
C SER A 233 9.81 4.62 -9.94
N GLY A 234 9.59 3.66 -10.86
CA GLY A 234 10.65 2.83 -11.45
C GLY A 234 10.91 1.49 -10.76
N MET A 235 10.33 1.21 -9.59
CA MET A 235 10.58 -0.04 -8.84
C MET A 235 10.06 -1.30 -9.54
N MET A 236 8.99 -1.18 -10.34
CA MET A 236 8.48 -2.26 -11.20
C MET A 236 8.87 -2.08 -12.67
N HIS A 237 9.75 -1.12 -12.99
CA HIS A 237 10.24 -0.92 -14.34
C HIS A 237 11.18 -2.07 -14.73
N ARG A 238 10.97 -2.65 -15.91
CA ARG A 238 11.96 -3.56 -16.49
C ARG A 238 13.08 -2.72 -17.09
N PHE A 239 14.07 -2.41 -16.25
CA PHE A 239 15.29 -1.76 -16.69
C PHE A 239 15.95 -2.55 -17.82
N SER A 240 16.48 -1.84 -18.81
CA SER A 240 17.07 -2.47 -19.99
C SER A 240 18.33 -3.26 -19.65
N THR A 241 19.03 -2.85 -18.58
CA THR A 241 20.23 -3.52 -18.05
C THR A 241 20.19 -3.60 -16.53
N ARG A 242 21.02 -4.49 -15.97
CA ARG A 242 21.16 -4.58 -14.51
C ARG A 242 21.85 -3.35 -13.93
N ASN A 243 22.75 -2.73 -14.68
CA ASN A 243 23.44 -1.48 -14.36
C ASN A 243 22.48 -0.33 -14.14
N GLU A 244 21.48 -0.20 -15.01
CA GLU A 244 20.47 0.85 -14.93
C GLU A 244 19.52 0.63 -13.74
N HIS A 245 19.13 -0.63 -13.50
CA HIS A 245 18.40 -0.97 -12.27
C HIS A 245 19.18 -0.57 -11.01
N TRP A 246 20.49 -0.85 -10.97
CA TRP A 246 21.32 -0.45 -9.85
C TRP A 246 21.53 1.06 -9.75
N GLY A 247 21.56 1.80 -10.86
CA GLY A 247 21.54 3.26 -10.83
C GLY A 247 20.30 3.80 -10.14
N TYR A 248 19.14 3.23 -10.44
CA TYR A 248 17.90 3.56 -9.75
C TYR A 248 17.95 3.22 -8.24
N VAL A 249 18.32 1.97 -7.90
CA VAL A 249 18.38 1.53 -6.50
C VAL A 249 19.37 2.35 -5.70
N ALA A 250 20.57 2.59 -6.23
CA ALA A 250 21.58 3.43 -5.60
C ALA A 250 21.06 4.86 -5.36
N THR A 251 20.39 5.45 -6.35
CA THR A 251 19.78 6.80 -6.22
C THR A 251 18.73 6.85 -5.11
N PHE A 252 17.87 5.84 -5.04
CA PHE A 252 16.85 5.74 -4.01
C PHE A 252 17.46 5.58 -2.61
N LEU A 253 18.40 4.64 -2.45
CA LEU A 253 19.08 4.40 -1.18
C LEU A 253 19.85 5.65 -0.75
N ASN A 254 20.63 6.27 -1.65
CA ASN A 254 21.37 7.50 -1.39
C ASN A 254 20.45 8.63 -0.90
N THR A 255 19.26 8.76 -1.51
CA THR A 255 18.26 9.75 -1.09
C THR A 255 17.80 9.49 0.35
N THR A 256 17.49 8.24 0.70
CA THR A 256 17.04 7.93 2.07
C THR A 256 18.17 8.06 3.11
N GLN A 257 19.36 7.56 2.79
CA GLN A 257 20.55 7.62 3.63
C GLN A 257 21.00 9.07 3.89
N ASN A 258 20.86 9.97 2.91
CA ASN A 258 21.32 11.37 3.01
C ASN A 258 20.21 12.41 3.22
N ALA A 259 18.93 12.00 3.23
CA ALA A 259 17.83 12.94 3.49
C ALA A 259 18.04 13.64 4.85
N PRO A 260 17.90 14.98 4.92
CA PRO A 260 17.97 15.68 6.19
C PRO A 260 16.86 15.21 7.13
N ILE A 261 17.10 15.34 8.43
CA ILE A 261 16.10 14.99 9.44
C ILE A 261 14.89 15.91 9.27
N ARG A 262 13.70 15.33 9.15
CA ARG A 262 12.46 16.08 8.93
C ARG A 262 11.92 16.68 10.23
N GLU A 263 11.25 17.83 10.13
CA GLU A 263 10.73 18.58 11.28
C GLU A 263 9.85 17.74 12.25
N PRO A 264 8.97 16.81 11.82
CA PRO A 264 8.21 15.98 12.75
C PRO A 264 9.10 15.13 13.68
N TYR A 265 10.24 14.61 13.19
CA TYR A 265 11.19 13.87 14.01
C TYR A 265 11.90 14.78 15.02
N LEU A 266 12.25 16.01 14.61
CA LEU A 266 12.81 17.02 15.52
C LEU A 266 11.80 17.46 16.59
N ASN A 267 10.51 17.53 16.26
CA ASN A 267 9.46 17.81 17.23
C ASN A 267 9.30 16.67 18.23
N LEU A 268 9.29 15.42 17.73
CA LEU A 268 9.26 14.25 18.59
C LEU A 268 10.45 14.22 19.55
N ASP A 269 11.66 14.52 19.06
CA ASP A 269 12.86 14.58 19.88
C ASP A 269 12.71 15.57 21.05
N ARG A 270 12.27 16.80 20.77
CA ARG A 270 11.99 17.82 21.79
C ARG A 270 10.92 17.37 22.79
N ILE A 271 9.88 16.65 22.33
CA ILE A 271 8.85 16.07 23.19
C ILE A 271 9.44 14.99 24.11
N LEU A 272 10.35 14.16 23.61
CA LEU A 272 10.95 13.04 24.34
C LEU A 272 12.12 13.45 25.25
N GLN A 273 12.65 14.68 25.14
CA GLN A 273 13.72 15.17 26.00
C GLN A 273 13.43 14.95 27.49
N GLY A 274 14.40 14.34 28.19
CA GLY A 274 14.33 13.98 29.61
C GLY A 274 13.49 12.73 29.93
N LYS A 275 12.98 12.02 28.92
CA LYS A 275 12.24 10.76 29.09
C LYS A 275 13.11 9.54 28.76
N ASP A 276 12.76 8.44 29.39
CA ASP A 276 13.24 7.10 29.03
C ASP A 276 12.30 6.55 27.95
N PHE A 277 12.83 6.21 26.77
CA PHE A 277 12.05 5.78 25.61
C PHE A 277 12.84 4.80 24.74
N HIS A 278 12.09 4.05 23.93
CA HIS A 278 12.59 3.18 22.87
C HIS A 278 11.73 3.38 21.62
N ILE A 279 12.34 3.34 20.44
CA ILE A 279 11.65 3.50 19.16
C ILE A 279 11.50 2.13 18.49
N LEU A 280 10.28 1.76 18.15
CA LEU A 280 9.97 0.64 17.27
C LEU A 280 9.45 1.21 15.94
N THR A 281 10.11 0.88 14.82
CA THR A 281 9.79 1.48 13.52
C THR A 281 9.68 0.44 12.42
N THR A 282 8.65 0.60 11.57
CA THR A 282 8.53 -0.11 10.28
C THR A 282 9.13 0.69 9.13
N ASN A 283 9.53 1.95 9.36
CA ASN A 283 10.18 2.77 8.35
C ASN A 283 11.62 2.31 8.13
N GLN A 284 12.04 2.29 6.86
CA GLN A 284 13.38 1.90 6.42
C GLN A 284 14.25 3.12 6.09
N ASP A 285 13.78 4.33 6.42
CA ASP A 285 14.21 5.62 5.88
C ASP A 285 15.41 6.27 6.60
N THR A 286 16.01 5.59 7.57
CA THR A 286 17.16 6.03 8.38
C THR A 286 16.93 7.25 9.30
N GLN A 287 15.72 7.81 9.37
CA GLN A 287 15.49 9.08 10.09
C GLN A 287 15.76 8.96 11.60
N PHE A 288 15.34 7.87 12.24
CA PHE A 288 15.51 7.68 13.69
C PHE A 288 16.97 7.45 14.09
N VAL A 289 17.69 6.61 13.34
CA VAL A 289 19.10 6.26 13.62
C VAL A 289 20.07 7.41 13.34
N LYS A 290 19.62 8.48 12.68
CA LYS A 290 20.34 9.76 12.58
C LYS A 290 20.27 10.61 13.85
N ILE A 291 19.25 10.39 14.69
CA ILE A 291 19.00 11.16 15.93
C ILE A 291 19.40 10.35 17.15
N TYR A 292 19.09 9.05 17.14
CA TYR A 292 19.23 8.16 18.28
C TYR A 292 20.27 7.08 18.00
N PRO A 293 21.00 6.63 19.04
CA PRO A 293 21.93 5.53 18.89
C PRO A 293 21.18 4.21 18.62
N GLU A 294 21.83 3.27 17.93
CA GLU A 294 21.17 2.07 17.37
C GLU A 294 20.52 1.17 18.41
N GLU A 295 20.99 1.17 19.66
CA GLU A 295 20.40 0.39 20.75
C GLU A 295 19.02 0.91 21.19
N LYS A 296 18.66 2.14 20.83
CA LYS A 296 17.35 2.76 21.14
C LYS A 296 16.31 2.58 20.02
N VAL A 297 16.70 2.04 18.88
CA VAL A 297 15.84 1.93 17.69
C VAL A 297 15.76 0.47 17.26
N SER A 298 14.54 -0.02 17.09
CA SER A 298 14.24 -1.36 16.56
C SER A 298 13.67 -1.24 15.13
N GLU A 299 14.50 -1.55 14.13
CA GLU A 299 14.18 -1.42 12.69
C GLU A 299 13.65 -2.75 12.11
N ILE A 300 12.46 -3.16 12.55
CA ILE A 300 11.92 -4.52 12.36
C ILE A 300 11.53 -4.89 10.91
N GLN A 301 11.46 -3.91 10.00
CA GLN A 301 11.24 -4.15 8.56
C GLN A 301 12.50 -3.94 7.71
N GLY A 302 13.66 -3.79 8.36
CA GLY A 302 14.93 -3.55 7.71
C GLY A 302 15.36 -2.08 7.72
N ASP A 303 16.55 -1.86 7.19
CA ASP A 303 17.21 -0.55 7.13
C ASP A 303 18.04 -0.43 5.84
N HIS A 304 17.83 0.67 5.09
CA HIS A 304 18.53 0.99 3.85
C HIS A 304 20.05 1.17 3.98
N ARG A 305 20.60 1.21 5.20
CA ARG A 305 22.05 1.19 5.45
C ARG A 305 22.67 -0.21 5.27
N PHE A 306 21.86 -1.25 5.07
CA PHE A 306 22.35 -2.62 4.96
C PHE A 306 21.93 -3.31 3.67
N PHE A 307 22.80 -4.18 3.18
CA PHE A 307 22.55 -5.16 2.14
C PHE A 307 22.47 -6.57 2.71
N GLN A 308 21.81 -7.47 1.98
CA GLN A 308 21.80 -8.92 2.20
C GLN A 308 22.03 -9.68 0.89
N CYS A 309 22.42 -10.96 0.99
CA CYS A 309 22.52 -11.84 -0.15
C CYS A 309 21.14 -12.17 -0.72
N SER A 310 20.98 -12.12 -2.05
CA SER A 310 19.70 -12.45 -2.71
C SER A 310 19.27 -13.91 -2.58
N GLN A 311 20.22 -14.80 -2.35
CA GLN A 311 19.98 -16.23 -2.13
C GLN A 311 19.90 -16.60 -0.65
N CYS A 312 20.04 -15.63 0.26
CA CYS A 312 20.10 -15.87 1.71
C CYS A 312 21.08 -17.00 2.09
N CYS A 313 22.23 -17.07 1.41
CA CYS A 313 23.18 -18.18 1.61
C CYS A 313 23.91 -18.14 2.95
N GLN A 314 23.83 -17.00 3.65
CA GLN A 314 24.40 -16.76 4.97
C GLN A 314 23.44 -15.87 5.76
N ASP A 315 23.51 -15.98 7.08
CA ASP A 315 22.81 -15.11 8.01
C ASP A 315 23.68 -13.88 8.36
N GLU A 316 23.96 -13.08 7.32
CA GLU A 316 24.78 -11.88 7.45
C GLU A 316 24.16 -10.73 6.65
N THR A 317 24.42 -9.52 7.15
CA THR A 317 24.10 -8.25 6.48
C THR A 317 25.37 -7.41 6.37
N TRP A 318 25.50 -6.66 5.29
CA TRP A 318 26.70 -5.85 5.01
C TRP A 318 26.35 -4.37 4.90
N ASP A 319 27.32 -3.49 5.14
CA ASP A 319 27.14 -2.06 4.93
C ASP A 319 26.77 -1.74 3.47
N ALA A 320 25.77 -0.88 3.30
CA ALA A 320 25.34 -0.35 2.02
C ALA A 320 25.69 1.14 1.85
N VAL A 321 26.12 1.84 2.89
CA VAL A 321 26.31 3.29 2.85
C VAL A 321 27.47 3.66 1.93
N GLN A 322 28.66 3.09 2.15
CA GLN A 322 29.81 3.40 1.30
C GLN A 322 29.64 2.86 -0.12
N PRO A 323 29.21 1.59 -0.34
CA PRO A 323 28.97 1.10 -1.69
C PRO A 323 27.97 1.95 -2.49
N VAL A 324 26.89 2.42 -1.86
CA VAL A 324 25.91 3.31 -2.52
C VAL A 324 26.55 4.65 -2.87
N ALA A 325 27.35 5.24 -1.97
CA ALA A 325 28.06 6.48 -2.27
C ALA A 325 29.02 6.31 -3.46
N ASP A 326 29.74 5.19 -3.54
CA ASP A 326 30.65 4.88 -4.65
C ASP A 326 29.88 4.69 -5.97
N MET A 327 28.72 4.03 -5.95
CA MET A 327 27.83 3.91 -7.11
C MET A 327 27.37 5.28 -7.62
N ILE A 328 26.96 6.18 -6.72
CA ILE A 328 26.52 7.53 -7.08
C ILE A 328 27.67 8.34 -7.68
N ALA A 329 28.85 8.27 -7.07
CA ALA A 329 30.03 8.97 -7.58
C ALA A 329 30.45 8.46 -8.97
N ALA A 330 30.42 7.14 -9.19
CA ALA A 330 30.80 6.53 -10.46
C ALA A 330 29.76 6.78 -11.56
N MET A 331 28.48 6.83 -11.21
CA MET A 331 27.38 7.09 -12.15
C MET A 331 27.40 8.54 -12.67
N GLY A 332 27.83 9.50 -11.84
CA GLY A 332 27.91 10.91 -12.21
C GLY A 332 26.53 11.47 -12.63
N GLU A 333 26.45 12.05 -13.83
CA GLU A 333 25.18 12.52 -14.42
C GLU A 333 24.41 11.41 -15.17
N GLY A 334 24.96 10.20 -15.25
CA GLY A 334 24.35 9.06 -15.92
C GLY A 334 23.29 8.35 -15.08
N THR A 335 22.77 7.23 -15.60
CA THR A 335 21.77 6.38 -14.94
C THR A 335 22.24 4.94 -14.70
N MET A 336 23.47 4.61 -15.09
CA MET A 336 24.00 3.25 -15.04
C MET A 336 25.18 3.15 -14.07
N VAL A 337 25.12 2.18 -13.17
CA VAL A 337 26.24 1.82 -12.29
C VAL A 337 27.19 0.88 -13.02
N PRO A 338 28.52 1.06 -12.98
CA PRO A 338 29.48 0.12 -13.53
C PRO A 338 29.29 -1.32 -13.01
N ASP A 339 29.53 -2.33 -13.85
CA ASP A 339 29.30 -3.75 -13.50
C ASP A 339 30.06 -4.18 -12.24
N GLU A 340 31.28 -3.67 -12.06
CA GLU A 340 32.15 -3.94 -10.92
C GLU A 340 31.63 -3.40 -9.59
N LEU A 341 30.72 -2.43 -9.63
CA LEU A 341 30.11 -1.84 -8.42
C LEU A 341 28.78 -2.51 -8.05
N ILE A 342 28.19 -3.35 -8.91
CA ILE A 342 27.00 -4.12 -8.55
C ILE A 342 27.34 -5.05 -7.38
N PRO A 343 26.65 -4.97 -6.23
CA PRO A 343 27.11 -5.63 -5.02
C PRO A 343 26.90 -7.14 -5.11
N ARG A 344 27.94 -7.90 -4.75
CA ARG A 344 27.97 -9.36 -4.81
C ARG A 344 28.29 -9.93 -3.44
N CYS A 345 27.58 -11.02 -3.09
CA CYS A 345 27.80 -11.72 -1.85
C CYS A 345 29.22 -12.30 -1.83
N PRO A 346 30.02 -12.01 -0.79
CA PRO A 346 31.40 -12.50 -0.72
C PRO A 346 31.49 -14.03 -0.57
N HIS A 347 30.39 -14.71 -0.20
CA HIS A 347 30.38 -16.16 -0.01
C HIS A 347 29.98 -16.94 -1.27
N CYS A 348 28.92 -16.53 -1.96
CA CYS A 348 28.37 -17.30 -3.09
C CYS A 348 28.43 -16.57 -4.44
N GLY A 349 28.86 -15.30 -4.46
CA GLY A 349 28.91 -14.47 -5.66
C GLY A 349 27.54 -14.05 -6.21
N ALA A 350 26.42 -14.43 -5.56
CA ALA A 350 25.10 -13.94 -5.95
C ALA A 350 24.99 -12.43 -5.73
N GLU A 351 24.11 -11.77 -6.48
CA GLU A 351 23.83 -10.35 -6.26
C GLU A 351 23.28 -10.11 -4.84
N MET A 352 23.64 -8.98 -4.25
CA MET A 352 23.07 -8.53 -2.98
C MET A 352 21.97 -7.50 -3.23
N PHE A 353 21.06 -7.30 -2.30
CA PHE A 353 20.05 -6.24 -2.38
C PHE A 353 19.79 -5.63 -1.00
N PRO A 354 19.09 -4.48 -0.89
CA PRO A 354 18.78 -3.86 0.40
C PRO A 354 18.15 -4.81 1.41
N TRP A 355 18.66 -4.85 2.65
CA TRP A 355 18.09 -5.62 3.74
C TRP A 355 16.81 -4.96 4.25
N VAL A 356 15.76 -5.03 3.44
CA VAL A 356 14.46 -4.45 3.72
C VAL A 356 13.34 -5.29 3.09
N ARG A 357 12.16 -5.27 3.71
CA ARG A 357 10.97 -5.88 3.10
C ARG A 357 10.57 -5.10 1.83
N GLY A 358 10.40 -5.83 0.72
CA GLY A 358 9.93 -5.27 -0.55
C GLY A 358 10.84 -5.53 -1.76
N TYR A 359 12.10 -5.94 -1.56
CA TYR A 359 13.08 -6.19 -2.64
C TYR A 359 13.26 -7.67 -3.00
N GLY A 360 12.52 -8.57 -2.34
CA GLY A 360 12.62 -10.02 -2.51
C GLY A 360 12.52 -10.74 -1.18
N ASN A 361 13.44 -11.67 -0.94
CA ASN A 361 13.49 -12.46 0.28
C ASN A 361 14.08 -11.62 1.42
N PHE A 362 13.29 -11.21 2.41
CA PHE A 362 13.82 -10.48 3.57
C PHE A 362 14.46 -11.44 4.56
N LEU A 363 15.76 -11.26 4.84
CA LEU A 363 16.52 -12.11 5.76
C LEU A 363 16.11 -11.84 7.22
N GLN A 364 15.53 -12.83 7.88
CA GLN A 364 15.08 -12.76 9.28
C GLN A 364 15.98 -13.57 10.23
N GLY A 365 17.31 -13.43 10.11
CA GLY A 365 18.23 -14.08 11.04
C GLY A 365 18.79 -13.10 12.07
N LYS A 366 20.07 -13.21 12.42
CA LYS A 366 20.68 -12.57 13.59
C LYS A 366 20.33 -11.09 13.76
N LYS A 367 20.52 -10.26 12.73
CA LYS A 367 20.22 -8.81 12.84
C LYS A 367 18.74 -8.55 13.11
N TYR A 368 17.84 -9.28 12.46
CA TYR A 368 16.40 -9.18 12.70
C TYR A 368 16.04 -9.58 14.14
N GLU A 369 16.62 -10.68 14.63
CA GLU A 369 16.44 -11.14 16.01
C GLU A 369 16.96 -10.11 17.02
N GLU A 370 18.12 -9.49 16.76
CA GLU A 370 18.66 -8.40 17.58
C GLU A 370 17.70 -7.20 17.65
N GLU A 371 17.09 -6.78 16.53
CA GLU A 371 16.08 -5.70 16.53
C GLU A 371 14.85 -6.05 17.40
N TYR A 372 14.40 -7.31 17.36
CA TYR A 372 13.31 -7.82 18.20
C TYR A 372 13.69 -7.93 19.68
N GLU A 373 14.93 -8.34 19.97
CA GLU A 373 15.43 -8.44 21.33
C GLU A 373 15.52 -7.07 22.00
N LYS A 374 15.94 -6.02 21.28
CA LYS A 374 16.03 -4.64 21.79
C LYS A 374 14.69 -4.20 22.42
N ILE A 375 13.61 -4.27 21.65
CA ILE A 375 12.28 -3.86 22.12
C ILE A 375 11.76 -4.79 23.22
N SER A 376 11.97 -6.11 23.08
CA SER A 376 11.53 -7.08 24.08
C SER A 376 12.19 -6.84 25.45
N LYS A 377 13.50 -6.60 25.47
CA LYS A 377 14.26 -6.24 26.68
C LYS A 377 13.77 -4.93 27.28
N TYR A 378 13.49 -3.92 26.45
CA TYR A 378 12.99 -2.63 26.90
C TYR A 378 11.61 -2.74 27.58
N ILE A 379 10.66 -3.46 26.97
CA ILE A 379 9.33 -3.70 27.54
C ILE A 379 9.43 -4.49 28.84
N GLN A 380 10.19 -5.58 28.88
CA GLN A 380 10.36 -6.39 30.09
C GLN A 380 10.96 -5.59 31.26
N LYS A 381 11.97 -4.77 30.99
CA LYS A 381 12.60 -3.91 32.01
C LYS A 381 11.63 -2.89 32.61
N ASN A 382 10.65 -2.44 31.84
CA ASN A 382 9.76 -1.35 32.22
C ASN A 382 8.33 -1.79 32.55
N LYS A 383 8.00 -3.08 32.50
CA LYS A 383 6.64 -3.62 32.64
C LYS A 383 5.87 -3.19 33.90
N ASP A 384 6.59 -2.88 34.98
CA ASP A 384 6.02 -2.47 36.27
C ASP A 384 6.02 -0.92 36.45
N ARG A 385 6.41 -0.17 35.42
CA ARG A 385 6.39 1.31 35.39
C ARG A 385 5.19 1.81 34.60
N LYS A 386 4.90 3.11 34.74
CA LYS A 386 3.96 3.82 33.86
C LYS A 386 4.54 3.91 32.45
N ILE A 387 3.91 3.27 31.48
CA ILE A 387 4.35 3.26 30.08
C ILE A 387 3.34 3.99 29.21
N LEU A 388 3.82 4.87 28.34
CA LEU A 388 3.02 5.48 27.28
C LEU A 388 3.43 4.86 25.94
N LEU A 389 2.48 4.24 25.25
CA LEU A 389 2.64 3.65 23.93
C LEU A 389 2.10 4.64 22.89
N ILE A 390 2.99 5.21 22.07
CA ILE A 390 2.62 6.20 21.06
C ILE A 390 2.74 5.57 19.66
N GLU A 391 1.61 5.39 18.99
CA GLU A 391 1.52 4.95 17.60
C GLU A 391 1.41 6.16 16.67
N LEU A 392 2.37 6.34 15.77
CA LEU A 392 2.40 7.45 14.82
C LEU A 392 2.26 6.94 13.38
N GLY A 393 1.08 7.11 12.80
CA GLY A 393 0.85 6.87 11.38
C GLY A 393 0.91 5.42 10.93
N VAL A 394 0.77 4.45 11.83
CA VAL A 394 0.78 3.02 11.46
C VAL A 394 -0.47 2.70 10.65
N GLY A 395 -0.26 2.20 9.43
CA GLY A 395 -1.30 1.81 8.47
C GLY A 395 -1.91 0.43 8.77
N ARG A 396 -3.03 0.11 8.12
CA ARG A 396 -3.68 -1.22 8.20
C ARG A 396 -3.05 -2.32 7.32
N MET A 397 -2.00 -1.99 6.57
CA MET A 397 -1.27 -2.97 5.75
C MET A 397 -0.44 -3.94 6.59
N THR A 398 0.18 -3.43 7.67
CA THR A 398 1.06 -4.23 8.53
C THR A 398 0.79 -3.98 10.03
N PRO A 399 -0.46 -4.18 10.50
CA PRO A 399 -0.83 -3.85 11.88
C PRO A 399 -0.13 -4.76 12.91
N MET A 400 0.26 -5.97 12.49
CA MET A 400 0.87 -7.00 13.34
C MET A 400 2.24 -6.62 13.95
N PHE A 401 2.93 -5.60 13.41
CA PHE A 401 4.25 -5.21 13.92
C PHE A 401 4.22 -4.18 15.04
N ILE A 402 3.22 -3.29 15.06
CA ILE A 402 3.17 -2.18 16.02
C ILE A 402 1.78 -2.07 16.63
N GLN A 403 0.75 -1.89 15.80
CA GLN A 403 -0.61 -1.57 16.25
C GLN A 403 -1.21 -2.67 17.14
N GLU A 404 -1.25 -3.92 16.65
CA GLU A 404 -1.81 -5.04 17.41
C GLU A 404 -0.99 -5.34 18.69
N PRO A 405 0.37 -5.42 18.63
CA PRO A 405 1.18 -5.56 19.85
C PRO A 405 0.98 -4.43 20.87
N PHE A 406 0.83 -3.18 20.42
CA PHE A 406 0.62 -2.05 21.33
C PHE A 406 -0.72 -2.16 22.05
N TRP A 407 -1.79 -2.62 21.37
CA TRP A 407 -3.07 -2.86 22.03
C TRP A 407 -2.98 -3.96 23.08
N GLU A 408 -2.33 -5.07 22.76
CA GLU A 408 -2.15 -6.17 23.71
C GLU A 408 -1.28 -5.75 24.91
N LEU A 409 -0.23 -4.98 24.68
CA LEU A 409 0.58 -4.41 25.77
C LEU A 409 -0.21 -3.44 26.63
N THR A 410 -1.07 -2.60 26.04
CA THR A 410 -1.92 -1.65 26.78
C THR A 410 -2.93 -2.37 27.65
N ASN A 411 -3.51 -3.46 27.13
CA ASN A 411 -4.46 -4.29 27.85
C ASN A 411 -3.79 -5.06 29.01
N SER A 412 -2.63 -5.69 28.73
CA SER A 412 -1.95 -6.58 29.67
C SER A 412 -1.12 -5.85 30.75
N LEU A 413 -0.56 -4.69 30.44
CA LEU A 413 0.24 -3.91 31.40
C LEU A 413 -0.68 -3.04 32.25
N LYS A 414 -0.47 -3.11 33.57
CA LYS A 414 -1.34 -2.46 34.55
C LYS A 414 -1.43 -0.94 34.33
N ASP A 415 -0.28 -0.29 34.22
CA ASP A 415 -0.14 1.17 34.15
C ASP A 415 0.31 1.65 32.75
N ALA A 416 -0.13 0.97 31.70
CA ALA A 416 0.08 1.40 30.32
C ALA A 416 -1.05 2.31 29.82
N TYR A 417 -0.70 3.27 28.97
CA TYR A 417 -1.64 4.13 28.25
C TYR A 417 -1.27 4.20 26.77
N TYR A 418 -2.25 4.28 25.89
CA TYR A 418 -2.06 4.26 24.44
C TYR A 418 -2.51 5.55 23.77
N ILE A 419 -1.70 6.06 22.86
CA ILE A 419 -2.05 7.19 21.98
C ILE A 419 -1.80 6.76 20.55
N SER A 420 -2.81 6.84 19.68
CA SER A 420 -2.61 6.74 18.24
C SER A 420 -2.87 8.07 17.54
N VAL A 421 -2.06 8.36 16.53
CA VAL A 421 -2.22 9.51 15.64
C VAL A 421 -2.21 9.00 14.21
N ASN A 422 -3.29 9.24 13.47
CA ASN A 422 -3.39 8.83 12.07
C ASN A 422 -4.23 9.86 11.29
N SER A 423 -3.88 10.12 10.04
CA SER A 423 -4.59 11.10 9.20
C SER A 423 -5.85 10.55 8.52
N GLU A 424 -6.11 9.24 8.61
CA GLU A 424 -7.18 8.57 7.87
C GLU A 424 -8.26 7.96 8.76
N TYR A 425 -7.91 7.47 9.96
CA TYR A 425 -8.87 6.83 10.86
C TYR A 425 -8.58 7.10 12.33
N GLN A 426 -9.66 7.19 13.12
CA GLN A 426 -9.63 7.28 14.58
C GLN A 426 -10.10 5.96 15.19
N PHE A 427 -9.24 4.94 15.19
CA PHE A 427 -9.63 3.64 15.72
C PHE A 427 -8.97 3.35 17.07
N LEU A 428 -9.79 3.01 18.05
CA LEU A 428 -9.39 2.51 19.34
C LEU A 428 -10.23 1.25 19.65
N PRO A 429 -9.62 0.09 19.94
CA PRO A 429 -10.36 -1.09 20.35
C PRO A 429 -11.12 -0.87 21.65
N GLU A 430 -12.33 -1.43 21.75
CA GLU A 430 -13.21 -1.34 22.93
C GLU A 430 -12.50 -1.81 24.22
N PHE A 431 -11.70 -2.87 24.13
CA PHE A 431 -11.01 -3.43 25.31
C PHE A 431 -9.85 -2.57 25.86
N ILE A 432 -9.51 -1.44 25.21
CA ILE A 432 -8.55 -0.45 25.74
C ILE A 432 -9.12 0.98 25.74
N GLU A 433 -10.44 1.13 25.60
CA GLU A 433 -11.07 2.45 25.47
C GLU A 433 -10.88 3.34 26.70
N ASP A 434 -10.72 2.74 27.88
CA ASP A 434 -10.44 3.41 29.16
C ASP A 434 -8.94 3.76 29.34
N LYS A 435 -8.07 3.18 28.50
CA LYS A 435 -6.61 3.31 28.58
C LYS A 435 -5.99 3.89 27.30
N GLY A 436 -6.76 4.55 26.46
CA GLY A 436 -6.18 5.17 25.28
C GLY A 436 -6.99 6.27 24.63
N ILE A 437 -6.35 6.90 23.66
CA ILE A 437 -6.94 7.92 22.80
C ILE A 437 -6.44 7.71 21.37
N ALA A 438 -7.35 7.79 20.41
CA ALA A 438 -7.02 7.85 19.00
C ALA A 438 -7.28 9.27 18.48
N ILE A 439 -6.36 9.80 17.68
CA ILE A 439 -6.38 11.16 17.14
C ILE A 439 -6.40 11.07 15.61
N LEU A 440 -7.43 11.66 14.99
CA LEU A 440 -7.54 11.80 13.54
C LEU A 440 -6.97 13.15 13.09
N GLU A 441 -5.68 13.19 12.79
CA GLU A 441 -4.98 14.42 12.38
C GLU A 441 -3.62 14.10 11.72
N ASP A 442 -3.06 15.08 11.01
CA ASP A 442 -1.67 15.05 10.55
C ASP A 442 -0.66 14.97 11.72
N ILE A 443 0.28 14.03 11.63
CA ILE A 443 1.30 13.78 12.67
C ILE A 443 2.19 15.01 12.89
N GLY A 444 2.55 15.72 11.81
CA GLY A 444 3.37 16.92 11.90
C GLY A 444 2.70 18.01 12.73
N THR A 445 1.40 18.18 12.52
CA THR A 445 0.55 19.12 13.27
C THR A 445 0.44 18.72 14.74
N VAL A 446 0.10 17.46 15.04
CA VAL A 446 -0.01 16.98 16.43
C VAL A 446 1.30 17.13 17.19
N LEU A 447 2.43 16.69 16.62
CA LEU A 447 3.73 16.80 17.29
C LEU A 447 4.17 18.26 17.48
N LYS A 448 3.85 19.14 16.52
CA LYS A 448 4.16 20.57 16.65
C LYS A 448 3.37 21.19 17.81
N ASP A 449 2.09 20.87 17.94
CA ASP A 449 1.23 21.48 18.94
C ASP A 449 1.45 20.89 20.34
N VAL A 450 1.71 19.58 20.45
CA VAL A 450 2.14 18.93 21.70
C VAL A 450 3.47 19.53 22.19
N ARG A 451 4.43 19.76 21.28
CA ARG A 451 5.70 20.40 21.61
C ARG A 451 5.48 21.80 22.20
N LYS A 452 4.66 22.64 21.54
CA LYS A 452 4.32 23.98 22.04
C LYS A 452 3.65 23.94 23.40
N ALA A 453 2.66 23.08 23.59
CA ALA A 453 1.97 22.94 24.87
C ALA A 453 2.93 22.51 26.00
N LYS A 454 3.89 21.63 25.71
CA LYS A 454 4.96 21.24 26.65
C LYS A 454 5.86 22.42 26.99
N GLU A 455 6.26 23.22 26.01
CA GLU A 455 7.08 24.41 26.21
C GLU A 455 6.35 25.44 27.08
N GLU A 456 5.08 25.74 26.79
CA GLU A 456 4.24 26.67 27.56
C GLU A 456 4.04 26.20 29.01
N SER A 457 3.84 24.88 29.21
CA SER A 457 3.67 24.29 30.54
C SER A 457 4.97 24.22 31.35
N ALA A 458 6.14 24.41 30.73
CA ALA A 458 7.43 24.44 31.43
C ALA A 458 7.78 25.83 31.99
N PHE A 459 7.03 26.88 31.61
CA PHE A 459 7.17 28.25 32.11
C PHE A 459 6.18 28.60 33.23
N VAL A 460 5.32 27.66 33.62
CA VAL A 460 4.40 27.73 34.76
C VAL A 460 4.93 26.81 35.86
#